data_AF-A0A1E7XG63-F1
#
_entry.id   AF-A0A1E7XG63-F1
#
_cell.length_a   1.000
_cell.length_b   1.000
_cell.length_c   1.000
_cell.angle_alpha   90.00
_cell.angle_beta   90.00
_cell.angle_gamma   90.00
#
_symmetry.space_group_name_H-M   'P 1'
#
loop_
_entity.id
_entity.type
_entity.pdbx_description
1 polymer ?
#
loop_
_entity_poly.entity_id
_entity_poly.type
_entity_poly.pdbx_seq_one_letter_code
_entity_poly.pdbx_strand_id
1 'polypeptide(L)'
;MVVMDITTDNQVYLTCYDFTLVNSQMDKYEGTFLKCADITDLATDWGSSTLLSSLLPESSSVQGLAMDADHNVYISSGSKDTGAWIGKSAWGGSTFNQQHVVPSSEDSGPWTNGEGIVEIEGIQLYYDNVNATVTKHLSTGDKSYIYQFPETQF
;
A
#
# COMPACT_ATOMS: atom_id res chain seq x y z
N MET A 1 6.94 3.77 -10.71
CA MET A 1 7.23 2.97 -9.51
C MET A 1 7.08 3.87 -8.31
N VAL A 2 6.19 3.53 -7.37
CA VAL A 2 6.05 4.31 -6.13
C VAL A 2 6.92 3.67 -5.04
N VAL A 3 7.59 4.51 -4.27
CA VAL A 3 8.39 4.13 -3.10
C VAL A 3 7.86 4.91 -1.91
N MET A 4 7.79 4.23 -0.77
CA MET A 4 7.41 4.80 0.50
C MET A 4 8.56 4.65 1.50
N ASP A 5 8.92 5.74 2.15
CA ASP A 5 9.80 5.73 3.32
C ASP A 5 9.02 6.17 4.55
N ILE A 6 9.31 5.53 5.69
CA ILE A 6 8.67 5.84 6.98
C ILE A 6 9.79 6.08 8.00
N THR A 7 9.85 7.29 8.51
CA THR A 7 10.82 7.68 9.52
C THR A 7 10.42 7.20 10.92
N THR A 8 11.36 7.24 11.87
CA THR A 8 11.14 6.80 13.25
C THR A 8 10.14 7.65 14.03
N ASP A 9 9.85 8.87 13.58
CA ASP A 9 8.79 9.75 14.10
C ASP A 9 7.45 9.58 13.34
N ASN A 10 7.30 8.49 12.59
CA ASN A 10 6.11 8.11 11.81
C ASN A 10 5.74 9.09 10.69
N GLN A 11 6.72 9.81 10.14
CA GLN A 11 6.52 10.62 8.95
C GLN A 11 6.69 9.75 7.71
N VAL A 12 5.71 9.83 6.82
CA VAL A 12 5.67 9.08 5.57
C VAL A 12 6.07 9.99 4.42
N TYR A 13 7.01 9.51 3.61
CA TYR A 13 7.46 10.13 2.38
C TYR A 13 7.09 9.22 1.23
N LEU A 14 6.46 9.78 0.20
CA LEU A 14 6.12 9.06 -1.02
C LEU A 14 6.85 9.72 -2.20
N THR A 15 7.54 8.88 -2.97
CA THR A 15 8.26 9.31 -4.16
C THR A 15 7.88 8.38 -5.32
N CYS A 16 7.49 8.96 -6.45
CA CYS A 16 7.19 8.22 -7.66
C CYS A 16 8.32 8.40 -8.68
N TYR A 17 8.87 7.29 -9.14
CA TYR A 17 9.88 7.24 -10.19
C TYR A 17 9.25 6.87 -11.54
N ASP A 18 9.63 7.58 -12.58
CA ASP A 18 9.36 7.17 -13.96
C ASP A 18 10.23 5.96 -14.31
N PHE A 19 9.59 4.80 -14.47
CA PHE A 19 10.30 3.55 -14.73
C PHE A 19 11.00 3.53 -16.09
N THR A 20 10.43 4.20 -17.11
CA THR A 20 11.06 4.33 -18.43
C THR A 20 12.31 5.18 -18.33
N LEU A 21 12.25 6.29 -17.60
CA LEU A 21 13.42 7.13 -17.39
C LEU A 21 14.47 6.40 -16.56
N VAL A 22 14.11 5.73 -15.45
CA VAL A 22 15.02 4.90 -14.65
C VAL A 22 15.74 3.87 -15.52
N ASN A 23 15.00 3.07 -16.31
CA ASN A 23 15.60 2.08 -17.19
C ASN A 23 16.55 2.71 -18.21
N SER A 24 16.16 3.81 -18.85
CA SER A 24 17.03 4.48 -19.82
C SER A 24 18.34 5.01 -19.23
N GLN A 25 18.35 5.33 -17.93
CA GLN A 25 19.57 5.74 -17.23
C GLN A 25 20.41 4.51 -16.85
N MET A 26 19.75 3.41 -16.44
CA MET A 26 20.42 2.14 -16.19
C MET A 26 21.08 1.57 -17.46
N ASP A 27 20.45 1.71 -18.63
CA ASP A 27 20.99 1.21 -19.90
C ASP A 27 22.23 1.97 -20.38
N LYS A 28 22.39 3.23 -19.95
CA LYS A 28 23.58 4.06 -20.25
C LYS A 28 24.77 3.74 -19.35
N TYR A 29 24.60 2.82 -18.41
CA TYR A 29 25.54 2.60 -17.33
C TYR A 29 26.46 1.41 -17.61
N GLU A 30 27.78 1.66 -17.68
CA GLU A 30 28.81 0.65 -17.98
C GLU A 30 29.77 0.34 -16.79
N GLY A 31 29.42 0.63 -15.53
CA GLY A 31 30.38 0.63 -14.39
C GLY A 31 29.91 0.04 -13.04
N THR A 32 30.68 0.30 -11.96
CA THR A 32 30.40 -0.11 -10.56
C THR A 32 29.74 1.01 -9.74
N PHE A 33 28.65 0.66 -9.02
CA PHE A 33 27.64 1.49 -8.32
C PHE A 33 28.13 2.62 -7.37
N LEU A 34 28.95 3.56 -7.82
CA LEU A 34 29.52 4.63 -6.98
C LEU A 34 29.28 6.05 -7.49
N LYS A 35 28.35 6.26 -8.42
CA LYS A 35 27.99 7.62 -8.86
C LYS A 35 26.51 7.90 -8.62
N CYS A 36 26.24 8.74 -7.63
CA CYS A 36 24.96 9.42 -7.48
C CYS A 36 24.77 10.33 -8.71
N ALA A 37 23.77 10.04 -9.54
CA ALA A 37 23.35 10.93 -10.60
C ALA A 37 22.25 11.83 -10.04
N ASP A 38 22.55 13.12 -9.89
CA ASP A 38 21.55 14.12 -9.53
C ASP A 38 20.68 14.37 -10.76
N ILE A 39 19.56 13.64 -10.84
CA ILE A 39 18.60 13.78 -11.93
C ILE A 39 17.31 14.23 -11.27
N THR A 40 17.20 15.56 -11.14
CA THR A 40 16.05 16.27 -10.58
C THR A 40 14.71 15.96 -11.27
N ASP A 41 14.73 15.22 -12.38
CA ASP A 41 13.54 14.85 -13.17
C ASP A 41 13.21 13.34 -13.12
N LEU A 42 13.96 12.51 -12.37
CA LEU A 42 13.70 11.07 -12.26
C LEU A 42 12.53 10.72 -11.34
N ALA A 43 12.28 11.59 -10.38
CA ALA A 43 11.40 11.36 -9.26
C ALA A 43 10.46 12.55 -9.10
N THR A 44 9.20 12.26 -8.85
CA THR A 44 8.22 13.23 -8.40
C THR A 44 7.92 12.91 -6.95
N ASP A 45 8.17 13.87 -6.06
CA ASP A 45 7.80 13.73 -4.65
C ASP A 45 6.32 14.04 -4.45
N TRP A 46 5.72 13.45 -3.41
CA TRP A 46 4.36 13.77 -2.96
C TRP A 46 4.22 15.24 -2.52
N GLY A 47 5.35 15.89 -2.22
CA GLY A 47 5.44 17.31 -1.87
C GLY A 47 5.85 17.51 -0.42
N SER A 48 5.06 17.01 0.53
CA SER A 48 5.37 17.06 1.97
C SER A 48 5.22 15.69 2.60
N SER A 49 5.95 15.45 3.69
CA SER A 49 5.67 14.29 4.52
C SER A 49 4.32 14.42 5.21
N THR A 50 3.73 13.27 5.52
CA THR A 50 2.47 13.18 6.26
C THR A 50 2.58 12.15 7.37
N LEU A 51 1.79 12.32 8.44
CA LEU A 51 1.77 11.36 9.53
C LEU A 51 1.18 10.04 9.06
N LEU A 52 1.79 8.91 9.43
CA LEU A 52 1.27 7.58 9.08
C LEU A 52 -0.20 7.38 9.50
N SER A 53 -0.59 7.93 10.65
CA SER A 53 -1.98 7.87 11.16
C SER A 53 -3.00 8.67 10.34
N SER A 54 -2.55 9.58 9.48
CA SER A 54 -3.43 10.27 8.52
C SER A 54 -3.76 9.40 7.30
N LEU A 55 -2.89 8.44 7.01
CA LEU A 55 -3.02 7.53 5.87
C LEU A 55 -3.90 6.32 6.22
N LEU A 56 -3.76 5.84 7.46
CA LEU A 56 -4.31 4.58 7.93
C LEU A 56 -4.89 4.74 9.34
N PRO A 57 -6.03 4.11 9.66
CA PRO A 57 -6.85 4.46 10.82
C PRO A 57 -6.20 4.09 12.16
N GLU A 58 -5.24 3.17 12.14
CA GLU A 58 -4.40 2.83 13.29
C GLU A 58 -2.97 2.67 12.78
N SER A 59 -1.97 2.94 13.63
CA SER A 59 -0.51 2.82 13.39
C SER A 59 -0.09 1.36 13.18
N SER A 60 -0.84 0.67 12.35
CA SER A 60 -0.71 -0.69 11.93
C SER A 60 0.39 -0.77 10.89
N SER A 61 1.07 -1.92 10.87
CA SER A 61 2.09 -2.24 9.88
C SER A 61 1.55 -1.95 8.48
N VAL A 62 2.33 -1.25 7.65
CA VAL A 62 2.01 -1.13 6.22
C VAL A 62 2.33 -2.45 5.55
N GLN A 63 1.35 -2.99 4.86
CA GLN A 63 1.41 -4.34 4.27
C GLN A 63 1.49 -4.29 2.74
N GLY A 64 1.14 -3.15 2.13
CA GLY A 64 1.15 -3.03 0.68
C GLY A 64 1.02 -1.60 0.20
N LEU A 65 1.53 -1.36 -1.00
CA LEU A 65 1.58 -0.08 -1.66
C LEU A 65 1.36 -0.31 -3.16
N ALA A 66 0.44 0.43 -3.75
CA ALA A 66 0.22 0.42 -5.19
C ALA A 66 -0.14 1.83 -5.69
N MET A 67 0.04 2.05 -6.99
CA MET A 67 -0.33 3.31 -7.64
C MET A 67 -0.96 3.00 -9.00
N ASP A 68 -2.10 3.63 -9.30
CA ASP A 68 -2.75 3.48 -10.60
C ASP A 68 -2.16 4.43 -11.65
N ALA A 69 -2.68 4.35 -12.88
CA ALA A 69 -2.25 5.18 -14.00
C ALA A 69 -2.67 6.66 -13.86
N ASP A 70 -3.70 6.95 -13.07
CA ASP A 70 -4.17 8.31 -12.75
C ASP A 70 -3.42 8.89 -11.55
N HIS A 71 -2.38 8.20 -11.07
CA HIS A 71 -1.56 8.56 -9.92
C HIS A 71 -2.33 8.59 -8.58
N ASN A 72 -3.42 7.82 -8.44
CA ASN A 72 -3.93 7.52 -7.10
C ASN A 72 -3.04 6.48 -6.43
N VAL A 73 -2.72 6.71 -5.16
CA VAL A 73 -1.95 5.83 -4.31
C VAL A 73 -2.88 5.07 -3.39
N TYR A 74 -2.67 3.76 -3.36
CA TYR A 74 -3.35 2.81 -2.50
C TYR A 74 -2.35 2.28 -1.49
N ILE A 75 -2.73 2.29 -0.22
CA ILE A 75 -1.93 1.74 0.88
C ILE A 75 -2.81 0.76 1.65
N SER A 76 -2.32 -0.46 1.84
CA SER A 76 -2.96 -1.41 2.73
C SER A 76 -2.24 -1.50 4.07
N SER A 77 -3.00 -1.60 5.14
CA SER A 77 -2.46 -1.81 6.47
C SER A 77 -3.34 -2.72 7.29
N GLY A 78 -2.78 -3.20 8.36
CA GLY A 78 -3.49 -4.07 9.28
C GLY A 78 -2.57 -5.04 9.95
N SER A 79 -3.09 -5.63 11.00
CA SER A 79 -2.53 -6.80 11.62
C SER A 79 -3.66 -7.73 12.00
N LYS A 80 -3.29 -8.93 12.42
CA LYS A 80 -4.19 -9.86 13.07
C LYS A 80 -5.08 -9.18 14.16
N ASP A 81 -4.57 -8.21 14.92
CA ASP A 81 -5.29 -7.65 16.06
C ASP A 81 -6.19 -6.45 15.69
N THR A 82 -5.89 -5.77 14.58
CA THR A 82 -6.56 -4.50 14.18
C THR A 82 -7.40 -4.63 12.90
N GLY A 83 -7.33 -5.78 12.23
CA GLY A 83 -8.02 -6.05 10.97
C GLY A 83 -7.36 -5.39 9.77
N ALA A 84 -7.96 -5.59 8.59
CA ALA A 84 -7.42 -5.17 7.29
C ALA A 84 -8.05 -3.86 6.80
N TRP A 85 -7.22 -2.94 6.33
CA TRP A 85 -7.62 -1.62 5.83
C TRP A 85 -6.94 -1.31 4.52
N ILE A 86 -7.63 -0.58 3.64
CA ILE A 86 -7.06 0.01 2.43
C ILE A 86 -7.44 1.49 2.41
N GLY A 87 -6.44 2.35 2.24
CA GLY A 87 -6.60 3.77 2.00
C GLY A 87 -6.28 4.13 0.56
N LYS A 88 -7.02 5.08 -0.02
CA LYS A 88 -6.77 5.66 -1.35
C LYS A 88 -6.66 7.19 -1.26
N SER A 89 -5.71 7.77 -1.99
CA SER A 89 -5.63 9.22 -2.22
C SER A 89 -5.06 9.51 -3.60
N ALA A 90 -5.49 10.61 -4.20
CA ALA A 90 -4.78 11.18 -5.36
C ALA A 90 -3.37 11.64 -4.95
N TRP A 91 -2.42 11.64 -5.90
CA TRP A 91 -1.06 12.11 -5.67
C TRP A 91 -1.01 13.54 -5.10
N GLY A 92 -0.27 13.74 -4.02
CA GLY A 92 -0.18 15.02 -3.31
C GLY A 92 -1.46 15.39 -2.54
N GLY A 93 -2.44 14.49 -2.47
CA GLY A 93 -3.64 14.67 -1.66
C GLY A 93 -3.32 14.69 -0.16
N SER A 94 -4.16 15.39 0.60
CA SER A 94 -4.02 15.54 2.05
C SER A 94 -4.85 14.55 2.85
N THR A 95 -5.71 13.76 2.19
CA THR A 95 -6.67 12.86 2.85
C THR A 95 -6.75 11.53 2.11
N PHE A 96 -6.60 10.44 2.86
CA PHE A 96 -6.86 9.09 2.34
C PHE A 96 -8.30 8.70 2.69
N ASN A 97 -9.08 8.29 1.68
CA ASN A 97 -10.33 7.60 1.93
C ASN A 97 -10.01 6.17 2.36
N GLN A 98 -10.32 5.85 3.61
CA GLN A 98 -9.96 4.58 4.24
C GLN A 98 -11.20 3.70 4.32
N GLN A 99 -11.04 2.44 3.95
CA GLN A 99 -12.08 1.44 4.04
C GLN A 99 -11.56 0.20 4.75
N HIS A 100 -12.40 -0.32 5.64
CA HIS A 100 -12.17 -1.61 6.24
C HIS A 100 -12.47 -2.70 5.21
N VAL A 101 -11.55 -3.64 5.06
CA VAL A 101 -11.66 -4.71 4.10
C VAL A 101 -12.33 -5.91 4.77
N VAL A 102 -13.58 -6.17 4.37
CA VAL A 102 -14.34 -7.35 4.82
C VAL A 102 -14.57 -8.26 3.63
N PRO A 103 -13.93 -9.44 3.59
CA PRO A 103 -14.18 -10.38 2.51
C PRO A 103 -15.61 -10.92 2.53
N SER A 104 -16.30 -10.90 1.39
CA SER A 104 -17.71 -11.28 1.28
C SER A 104 -17.91 -12.79 1.38
N SER A 105 -18.20 -13.27 2.59
CA SER A 105 -18.81 -14.60 2.90
C SER A 105 -18.87 -14.86 4.41
N GLU A 106 -18.44 -13.91 5.24
CA GLU A 106 -18.30 -14.09 6.69
C GLU A 106 -19.21 -13.09 7.39
N ASP A 107 -20.38 -13.59 7.81
CA ASP A 107 -21.40 -12.80 8.48
C ASP A 107 -20.92 -12.34 9.87
N SER A 108 -20.90 -11.01 10.03
CA SER A 108 -21.10 -10.26 11.29
C SER A 108 -19.96 -10.12 12.31
N GLY A 109 -19.64 -8.84 12.59
CA GLY A 109 -19.03 -8.38 13.85
C GLY A 109 -17.55 -7.99 13.78
N PRO A 110 -17.08 -7.03 14.59
CA PRO A 110 -15.66 -6.73 14.70
C PRO A 110 -14.94 -8.00 15.20
N TRP A 111 -14.09 -8.57 14.34
CA TRP A 111 -13.15 -9.70 14.46
C TRP A 111 -12.79 -10.22 15.87
N THR A 112 -13.80 -10.56 16.66
CA THR A 112 -13.69 -11.02 18.05
C THR A 112 -14.71 -12.14 18.23
N ASN A 113 -14.30 -13.35 17.88
CA ASN A 113 -14.45 -14.54 18.72
C ASN A 113 -14.20 -15.80 17.91
N GLY A 114 -13.11 -16.48 18.25
CA GLY A 114 -13.03 -17.92 18.08
C GLY A 114 -12.01 -18.38 17.07
N GLU A 115 -12.25 -18.18 15.77
CA GLU A 115 -11.41 -18.75 14.72
C GLU A 115 -11.49 -17.90 13.45
N GLY A 116 -10.35 -17.42 12.95
CA GLY A 116 -10.29 -16.58 11.74
C GLY A 116 -9.89 -15.15 12.04
N ILE A 117 -8.72 -14.96 12.65
CA ILE A 117 -8.08 -13.65 12.67
C ILE A 117 -7.60 -13.35 11.24
N VAL A 118 -7.86 -12.15 10.73
CA VAL A 118 -7.58 -11.80 9.33
C VAL A 118 -6.60 -10.65 9.24
N GLU A 119 -5.56 -10.85 8.42
CA GLU A 119 -4.49 -9.89 8.15
C GLU A 119 -4.36 -9.67 6.63
N ILE A 120 -4.13 -8.43 6.22
CA ILE A 120 -3.82 -8.09 4.82
C ILE A 120 -2.31 -8.20 4.61
N GLU A 121 -1.89 -8.80 3.51
CA GLU A 121 -0.47 -9.10 3.21
C GLU A 121 0.02 -8.36 1.96
N GLY A 122 -0.73 -7.34 1.57
CA GLY A 122 -0.44 -6.50 0.41
C GLY A 122 -1.57 -6.47 -0.59
N ILE A 123 -1.37 -5.59 -1.57
CA ILE A 123 -2.33 -5.26 -2.61
C ILE A 123 -1.64 -5.18 -3.96
N GLN A 124 -2.42 -5.42 -5.01
CA GLN A 124 -2.05 -5.14 -6.40
C GLN A 124 -3.27 -4.55 -7.11
N LEU A 125 -3.03 -3.70 -8.10
CA LEU A 125 -4.09 -3.16 -8.95
C LEU A 125 -4.24 -4.03 -10.20
N TYR A 126 -5.48 -4.33 -10.56
CA TYR A 126 -5.81 -5.15 -11.72
C TYR A 126 -7.03 -4.59 -12.43
N TYR A 127 -6.77 -3.84 -13.52
CA TYR A 127 -7.77 -2.98 -14.16
C TYR A 127 -8.42 -2.07 -13.11
N ASP A 128 -9.75 -1.97 -13.09
CA ASP A 128 -10.51 -1.09 -12.19
C ASP A 128 -10.74 -1.72 -10.79
N ASN A 129 -9.84 -2.60 -10.34
CA ASN A 129 -9.97 -3.31 -9.07
C ASN A 129 -8.67 -3.32 -8.27
N VAL A 130 -8.85 -3.29 -6.95
CA VAL A 130 -7.82 -3.59 -5.97
C VAL A 130 -7.92 -5.05 -5.56
N ASN A 131 -6.91 -5.85 -5.91
CA ASN A 131 -6.78 -7.21 -5.41
C ASN A 131 -5.97 -7.17 -4.12
N ALA A 132 -6.52 -7.67 -3.02
CA ALA A 132 -5.83 -7.79 -1.74
C ALA A 132 -5.54 -9.25 -1.41
N THR A 133 -4.30 -9.54 -1.01
CA THR A 133 -3.97 -10.82 -0.39
C THR A 133 -4.31 -10.75 1.08
N VAL A 134 -5.07 -11.72 1.56
CA VAL A 134 -5.61 -11.74 2.92
C VAL A 134 -5.33 -13.10 3.54
N THR A 135 -4.56 -13.11 4.62
CA THR A 135 -4.26 -14.31 5.42
C THR A 135 -5.28 -14.47 6.53
N LYS A 136 -5.80 -15.69 6.67
CA LYS A 136 -6.63 -16.13 7.79
C LYS A 136 -5.81 -17.01 8.71
N HIS A 137 -5.67 -16.62 9.97
CA HIS A 137 -5.05 -17.41 11.01
C HIS A 137 -6.09 -18.34 11.64
N LEU A 138 -6.03 -19.61 11.26
CA LEU A 138 -6.92 -20.67 11.73
C LEU A 138 -6.19 -21.57 12.72
N SER A 139 -6.95 -22.25 13.59
CA SER A 139 -6.40 -23.26 14.51
C SER A 139 -5.69 -24.41 13.77
N THR A 140 -6.07 -24.68 12.51
CA THR A 140 -5.46 -25.68 11.64
C THR A 140 -4.25 -25.19 10.84
N GLY A 141 -3.85 -23.93 11.02
CA GLY A 141 -2.80 -23.26 10.25
C GLY A 141 -3.34 -22.20 9.29
N ASP A 142 -2.44 -21.32 8.87
CA ASP A 142 -2.77 -20.13 8.08
C ASP A 142 -3.21 -20.49 6.66
N LYS A 143 -4.17 -19.72 6.14
CA LYS A 143 -4.62 -19.81 4.75
C LYS A 143 -4.75 -18.42 4.14
N SER A 144 -4.10 -18.20 3.01
CA SER A 144 -4.18 -16.93 2.28
C SER A 144 -5.14 -17.03 1.09
N TYR A 145 -5.88 -15.96 0.88
CA TYR A 145 -6.87 -15.80 -0.19
C TYR A 145 -6.59 -14.50 -0.93
N ILE A 146 -7.04 -14.41 -2.19
CA ILE A 146 -7.04 -13.15 -2.94
C ILE A 146 -8.49 -12.70 -3.05
N TYR A 147 -8.76 -11.50 -2.54
CA TYR A 147 -10.04 -10.84 -2.68
C TYR A 147 -9.93 -9.67 -3.64
N GLN A 148 -11.01 -9.39 -4.35
CA GLN A 148 -11.08 -8.32 -5.33
C GLN A 148 -12.11 -7.29 -4.88
N PHE A 149 -11.69 -6.03 -4.83
CA PHE A 149 -12.52 -4.88 -4.44
C PHE A 149 -12.58 -3.91 -5.62
N PRO A 150 -13.78 -3.44 -6.03
CA PRO A 150 -13.88 -2.38 -7.01
C PRO A 150 -13.16 -1.12 -6.52
N GLU A 151 -12.42 -0.44 -7.38
CA GLU A 151 -11.72 0.80 -7.00
C GLU A 151 -12.67 1.91 -6.51
N THR A 152 -13.93 1.88 -6.94
CA THR A 152 -14.99 2.82 -6.51
C THR A 152 -15.40 2.65 -5.04
N GLN A 153 -14.96 1.57 -4.38
CA GLN A 153 -15.19 1.37 -2.95
C GLN A 153 -14.35 2.33 -2.10
N PHE A 154 -13.26 2.87 -2.66
CA PHE A 154 -12.28 3.74 -2.00
C PHE A 154 -12.20 5.12 -2.66
#